data_AF-A0A525VZS5-F1
#
_entry.id   AF-A0A525VZS5-F1
#
_cell.length_a   1.000
_cell.length_b   1.000
_cell.length_c   1.000
_cell.angle_alpha   90.00
_cell.angle_beta   90.00
_cell.angle_gamma   90.00
#
_symmetry.space_group_name_H-M   'P 1'
#
loop_
_entity.id
_entity.type
_entity.pdbx_description
1 polymer ?
#
loop_
_entity_poly.entity_id
_entity_poly.type
_entity_poly.pdbx_seq_one_letter_code
_entity_poly.pdbx_strand_id
1 'polypeptide(L)'
;MPLIWSAISAHGYGHAAQIVPVLNELGRRIPSLNVILRTNVPRHFFESRMTVPWELRPAQMDIGCLQHGPLTMDWDATWQAHRTFHANWDARLKEETLAVREGRPDLVIGNTPYLAMAAGAAAGVPTVAIASLSWDEVLRDHVDSKQPWQTAILEDIRRAYGQANLLLRLTPGLPMPAFRHAIDIGPIAAPLPPAKAHIREQLHIPDHDALVLVAFGGIRFEALPFDRMESMPGIQFLIDGPVPPQHRRVHSLATLSERFSTILSSVDV
;
A
#
# COMPACT_ATOMS: atom_id res chain seq x y z
N MET A 1 2.09 27.80 -3.94
CA MET A 1 1.35 26.71 -4.60
C MET A 1 1.13 25.65 -3.55
N PRO A 2 -0.09 25.14 -3.33
CA PRO A 2 -0.35 24.11 -2.34
C PRO A 2 0.56 22.91 -2.56
N LEU A 3 1.15 22.38 -1.49
CA LEU A 3 2.09 21.26 -1.52
C LEU A 3 1.68 20.21 -0.49
N ILE A 4 1.52 18.98 -0.97
CA ILE A 4 1.30 17.81 -0.11
C ILE A 4 2.59 17.00 -0.02
N TRP A 5 2.99 16.69 1.22
CA TRP A 5 4.02 15.71 1.54
C TRP A 5 3.35 14.36 1.80
N SER A 6 3.36 13.48 0.79
CA SER A 6 2.67 12.19 0.83
C SER A 6 3.65 11.07 1.17
N ALA A 7 3.62 10.62 2.42
CA ALA A 7 4.35 9.48 2.92
C ALA A 7 3.56 8.17 2.74
N ILE A 8 4.16 7.19 2.07
CA ILE A 8 3.47 5.96 1.67
C ILE A 8 4.32 4.76 2.05
N SER A 9 3.72 3.80 2.77
CA SER A 9 4.41 2.53 3.07
C SER A 9 4.79 1.82 1.78
N ALA A 10 5.99 1.27 1.74
CA ALA A 10 6.47 0.46 0.62
C ALA A 10 6.26 -1.05 0.84
N HIS A 11 5.46 -1.43 1.83
CA HIS A 11 5.09 -2.83 2.09
C HIS A 11 4.07 -3.32 1.04
N GLY A 12 4.54 -3.49 -0.20
CA GLY A 12 3.71 -3.76 -1.38
C GLY A 12 3.14 -2.49 -2.03
N TYR A 13 2.32 -2.68 -3.06
CA TYR A 13 1.69 -1.60 -3.83
C TYR A 13 0.31 -1.20 -3.35
N GLY A 14 -0.30 -1.97 -2.43
CA GLY A 14 -1.64 -1.69 -1.91
C GLY A 14 -1.77 -0.29 -1.32
N HIS A 15 -0.78 0.12 -0.53
CA HIS A 15 -0.71 1.46 0.09
C HIS A 15 -0.68 2.60 -0.94
N ALA A 16 0.19 2.46 -1.95
CA ALA A 16 0.25 3.43 -3.04
C ALA A 16 -1.03 3.42 -3.90
N ALA A 17 -1.64 2.26 -4.13
CA ALA A 17 -2.89 2.13 -4.87
C ALA A 17 -4.08 2.80 -4.15
N GLN A 18 -4.07 2.84 -2.81
CA GLN A 18 -5.07 3.58 -2.03
C GLN A 18 -4.91 5.10 -2.18
N ILE A 19 -3.67 5.60 -2.18
CA ILE A 19 -3.45 7.05 -2.07
C ILE A 19 -3.42 7.78 -3.41
N VAL A 20 -2.97 7.13 -4.49
CA VAL A 20 -2.87 7.76 -5.81
C VAL A 20 -4.22 8.34 -6.30
N PRO A 21 -5.36 7.62 -6.21
CA PRO A 21 -6.66 8.18 -6.59
C PRO A 21 -7.02 9.45 -5.79
N VAL A 22 -6.68 9.49 -4.50
CA VAL A 22 -6.92 10.66 -3.65
C VAL A 22 -6.10 11.85 -4.13
N LEU A 23 -4.80 11.65 -4.34
CA LEU A 23 -3.89 12.72 -4.78
C LEU A 23 -4.29 13.28 -6.16
N ASN A 24 -4.69 12.40 -7.08
CA ASN A 24 -5.18 12.80 -8.39
C ASN A 24 -6.48 13.62 -8.30
N GLU A 25 -7.44 13.18 -7.50
CA GLU A 25 -8.71 13.91 -7.32
C GLU A 25 -8.48 15.25 -6.62
N LEU A 26 -7.55 15.32 -5.66
CA LEU A 26 -7.12 16.59 -5.05
C LEU A 26 -6.50 17.52 -6.09
N GLY A 27 -5.61 17.01 -6.96
CA GLY A 27 -5.02 17.80 -8.04
C GLY A 27 -6.03 18.29 -9.06
N ARG A 28 -7.07 17.50 -9.35
CA ARG A 28 -8.19 17.92 -10.21
C ARG A 28 -8.99 19.07 -9.59
N ARG A 29 -9.20 19.05 -8.28
CA ARG A 29 -9.95 20.09 -7.54
C ARG A 29 -9.09 21.32 -7.23
N ILE A 30 -7.78 21.14 -7.13
CA ILE A 30 -6.79 22.18 -6.80
C ILE A 30 -5.72 22.16 -7.89
N PRO A 31 -5.94 22.83 -9.04
CA PRO A 31 -5.05 22.70 -10.20
C PRO A 31 -3.59 23.13 -9.96
N SER A 32 -3.33 23.95 -8.94
CA SER A 32 -1.98 24.38 -8.55
C SER A 32 -1.30 23.46 -7.51
N LEU A 33 -1.93 22.34 -7.14
CA LEU A 33 -1.40 21.39 -6.18
C LEU A 33 -0.16 20.69 -6.75
N ASN A 34 0.88 20.60 -5.93
CA ASN A 34 2.05 19.75 -6.17
C ASN A 34 2.16 18.70 -5.08
N VAL A 35 2.80 17.58 -5.39
CA VAL A 35 2.98 16.47 -4.45
C VAL A 35 4.46 16.07 -4.36
N ILE A 36 4.97 15.94 -3.14
CA ILE A 36 6.21 15.20 -2.88
C ILE A 36 5.81 13.82 -2.37
N LEU A 37 6.19 12.77 -3.10
CA LEU A 37 6.06 11.39 -2.70
C LEU A 37 7.29 11.01 -1.87
N ARG A 38 7.08 10.65 -0.61
CA ARG A 38 8.08 10.06 0.27
C ARG A 38 7.79 8.59 0.42
N THR A 39 8.55 7.74 -0.25
CA THR A 39 8.32 6.29 -0.24
C THR A 39 9.43 5.56 -0.97
N ASN A 40 9.64 4.28 -0.64
CA ASN A 40 10.46 3.37 -1.44
C ASN A 40 9.66 2.60 -2.50
N VAL A 41 8.37 2.87 -2.68
CA VAL A 41 7.62 2.36 -3.84
C VAL A 41 8.31 2.84 -5.12
N PRO A 42 8.62 1.94 -6.08
CA PRO A 42 9.36 2.30 -7.28
C PRO A 42 8.66 3.37 -8.13
N ARG A 43 9.47 4.27 -8.72
CA ARG A 43 8.99 5.37 -9.58
C ARG A 43 8.00 4.92 -10.65
N HIS A 44 8.27 3.80 -11.33
CA HIS A 44 7.45 3.28 -12.42
C HIS A 44 6.00 2.95 -12.00
N PHE A 45 5.76 2.70 -10.71
CA PHE A 45 4.39 2.53 -10.21
C PHE A 45 3.57 3.81 -10.42
N PHE A 46 4.17 4.97 -10.16
CA PHE A 46 3.51 6.27 -10.18
C PHE A 46 3.42 6.87 -11.58
N GLU A 47 4.40 6.66 -12.46
CA GLU A 47 4.47 7.27 -13.80
C GLU A 47 3.22 7.08 -14.65
N SER A 48 2.59 5.90 -14.57
CA SER A 48 1.37 5.59 -15.32
C SER A 48 0.07 5.91 -14.57
N ARG A 49 0.15 6.35 -13.30
CA ARG A 49 -1.00 6.47 -12.41
C ARG A 49 -1.21 7.87 -11.83
N MET A 50 -0.16 8.65 -11.63
CA MET A 50 -0.24 10.01 -11.09
C MET A 50 -0.50 11.03 -12.20
N THR A 51 -1.50 11.88 -12.02
CA THR A 51 -1.86 12.96 -12.96
C THR A 51 -1.58 14.35 -12.40
N VAL A 52 -1.55 14.50 -11.07
CA VAL A 52 -1.12 15.74 -10.39
C VAL A 52 0.40 15.89 -10.50
N PRO A 53 0.99 17.08 -10.70
CA PRO A 53 2.44 17.25 -10.70
C PRO A 53 3.10 16.70 -9.42
N TRP A 54 4.15 15.89 -9.59
CA TRP A 54 4.78 15.18 -8.48
C TRP A 54 6.29 15.06 -8.59
N GLU A 55 6.94 14.95 -7.43
CA GLU A 55 8.36 14.62 -7.25
C GLU A 55 8.46 13.39 -6.34
N LEU A 56 9.36 12.45 -6.63
CA LEU A 56 9.65 11.32 -5.74
C LEU A 56 10.95 11.56 -4.99
N ARG A 57 10.88 11.52 -3.66
CA ARG A 57 12.02 11.59 -2.73
C ARG A 57 12.05 10.31 -1.89
N PRO A 58 12.80 9.27 -2.30
CA PRO A 58 12.80 7.98 -1.61
C PRO A 58 13.16 8.11 -0.13
N ALA A 59 12.45 7.35 0.71
CA ALA A 59 12.69 7.27 2.15
C ALA A 59 12.01 6.03 2.75
N GLN A 60 12.69 5.38 3.70
CA GLN A 60 12.11 4.35 4.55
C GLN A 60 11.50 5.00 5.79
N MET A 61 10.17 4.94 5.92
CA MET A 61 9.43 5.57 7.03
C MET A 61 8.71 4.55 7.93
N ASP A 62 8.80 3.28 7.58
CA ASP A 62 8.33 2.14 8.34
C ASP A 62 9.06 0.87 7.89
N ILE A 63 8.78 -0.23 8.59
CA ILE A 63 9.26 -1.57 8.25
C ILE A 63 8.12 -2.40 7.67
N GLY A 64 6.92 -2.29 8.23
CA GLY A 64 5.84 -3.20 7.94
C GLY A 64 6.16 -4.61 8.42
N CYS A 65 5.95 -5.58 7.56
CA CYS A 65 6.01 -6.98 7.91
C CYS A 65 7.06 -7.68 7.01
N LEU A 66 8.01 -8.40 7.57
CA LEU A 66 8.95 -9.21 6.76
C LEU A 66 8.31 -10.56 6.47
N GLN A 67 8.33 -10.98 5.21
CA GLN A 67 7.52 -12.12 4.74
C GLN A 67 8.26 -13.00 3.75
N HIS A 68 7.94 -14.30 3.76
CA HIS A 68 8.33 -15.29 2.77
C HIS A 68 7.18 -15.53 1.81
N GLY A 69 7.16 -14.76 0.72
CA GLY A 69 5.96 -14.63 -0.11
C GLY A 69 4.83 -13.88 0.63
N PRO A 70 3.65 -13.72 0.01
CA PRO A 70 2.58 -12.86 0.52
C PRO A 70 1.70 -13.50 1.61
N LEU A 71 1.90 -14.77 1.95
CA LEU A 71 1.05 -15.51 2.90
C LEU A 71 1.78 -15.94 4.18
N THR A 72 3.11 -15.85 4.20
CA THR A 72 3.90 -16.38 5.32
C THR A 72 4.70 -15.26 5.96
N MET A 73 4.34 -14.91 7.19
CA MET A 73 5.01 -13.88 7.97
C MET A 73 6.23 -14.43 8.72
N ASP A 74 7.35 -13.70 8.66
CA ASP A 74 8.53 -13.93 9.49
C ASP A 74 8.52 -12.92 10.65
N TRP A 75 7.91 -13.31 11.76
CA TRP A 75 7.73 -12.44 12.92
C TRP A 75 9.03 -12.13 13.65
N ASP A 76 9.96 -13.09 13.70
CA ASP A 76 11.27 -12.88 14.34
C ASP A 76 12.07 -11.84 13.54
N ALA A 77 12.17 -11.99 12.21
CA ALA A 77 12.83 -11.00 11.37
C ALA A 77 12.09 -9.65 11.38
N THR A 78 10.75 -9.67 11.42
CA THR A 78 9.94 -8.45 11.54
C THR A 78 10.30 -7.65 12.79
N TRP A 79 10.36 -8.29 13.96
CA TRP A 79 10.71 -7.60 15.20
C TRP A 79 12.18 -7.16 15.24
N GLN A 80 13.12 -7.95 14.70
CA GLN A 80 14.50 -7.50 14.59
C GLN A 80 14.65 -6.30 13.67
N ALA A 81 13.95 -6.26 12.54
CA ALA A 81 13.95 -5.13 11.63
C ALA A 81 13.39 -3.85 12.30
N HIS A 82 12.29 -3.97 13.06
CA HIS A 82 11.78 -2.86 13.87
C HIS A 82 12.77 -2.41 14.93
N ARG A 83 13.45 -3.35 15.60
CA ARG A 83 14.49 -3.02 16.60
C ARG A 83 15.63 -2.23 15.97
N THR A 84 16.14 -2.65 14.81
CA THR A 84 17.16 -1.92 14.06
C THR A 84 16.67 -0.55 13.61
N PHE A 85 15.41 -0.44 13.18
CA PHE A 85 14.81 0.82 12.78
C PHE A 85 14.73 1.81 13.97
N HIS A 86 14.25 1.33 15.13
CA HIS A 86 14.06 2.12 16.34
C HIS A 86 15.38 2.45 17.07
N ALA A 87 16.45 1.68 16.86
CA ALA A 87 17.77 1.98 17.44
C ALA A 87 18.29 3.39 17.06
N ASN A 88 17.88 3.90 15.90
CA ASN A 88 18.21 5.25 15.42
C ASN A 88 16.97 6.15 15.27
N TRP A 89 15.89 5.88 16.03
CA TRP A 89 14.61 6.57 15.89
C TRP A 89 14.75 8.10 15.94
N ASP A 90 15.42 8.65 16.96
CA ASP A 90 15.56 10.11 17.14
C ASP A 90 16.29 10.78 15.97
N ALA A 91 17.32 10.11 15.43
CA ALA A 91 18.05 10.61 14.27
C ALA A 91 17.16 10.62 13.02
N ARG A 92 16.42 9.53 12.78
CA ARG A 92 15.47 9.42 11.65
C ARG A 92 14.35 10.45 11.75
N LEU A 93 13.79 10.63 12.95
CA LEU A 93 12.75 11.62 13.21
C LEU A 93 13.27 13.04 12.96
N LYS A 94 14.48 13.35 13.44
CA LYS A 94 15.10 14.65 13.20
C LYS A 94 15.34 14.90 11.72
N GLU A 95 15.88 13.92 11.00
CA GLU A 95 16.13 14.00 9.56
C GLU A 95 14.84 14.24 8.78
N GLU A 96 13.80 13.43 9.01
CA GLU A 96 12.52 13.57 8.30
C GLU A 96 11.83 14.89 8.68
N THR A 97 11.91 15.32 9.95
CA THR A 97 11.36 16.61 10.39
C THR A 97 12.03 17.77 9.64
N LEU A 98 13.35 17.73 9.46
CA LEU A 98 14.08 18.73 8.68
C LEU A 98 13.65 18.70 7.22
N ALA A 99 13.55 17.52 6.62
CA ALA A 99 13.11 17.35 5.24
C ALA A 99 11.69 17.91 4.99
N VAL A 100 10.75 17.66 5.92
CA VAL A 100 9.40 18.24 5.90
C VAL A 100 9.48 19.77 5.98
N ARG A 101 10.25 20.33 6.93
CA ARG A 101 10.40 21.79 7.08
C ARG A 101 11.00 22.46 5.85
N GLU A 102 12.01 21.86 5.24
CA GLU A 102 12.64 22.36 4.01
C GLU A 102 11.68 22.32 2.83
N GLY A 103 10.87 21.25 2.73
CA GLY A 103 9.82 21.11 1.73
C GLY A 103 8.72 22.17 1.87
N ARG A 104 8.47 22.68 3.08
CA ARG A 104 7.38 23.61 3.42
C ARG A 104 6.01 23.15 2.88
N PRO A 105 5.59 21.89 3.08
CA PRO A 105 4.28 21.44 2.66
C PRO A 105 3.18 22.10 3.50
N ASP A 106 2.01 22.27 2.91
CA ASP A 106 0.82 22.74 3.61
C ASP A 106 0.15 21.59 4.40
N LEU A 107 0.42 20.34 4.01
CA LEU A 107 -0.16 19.14 4.60
C LEU A 107 0.79 17.94 4.45
N VAL A 108 0.94 17.16 5.51
CA VAL A 108 1.50 15.81 5.49
C VAL A 108 0.36 14.80 5.39
N ILE A 109 0.40 13.93 4.38
CA ILE A 109 -0.48 12.77 4.26
C ILE A 109 0.33 11.50 4.49
N GLY A 110 -0.12 10.63 5.38
CA GLY A 110 0.47 9.30 5.61
C GLY A 110 -0.49 8.18 5.24
N ASN A 111 -0.08 7.29 4.35
CA ASN A 111 -0.74 5.99 4.18
C ASN A 111 0.11 4.90 4.83
N THR A 112 -0.08 4.76 6.16
CA THR A 112 0.50 3.77 7.07
C THR A 112 1.85 4.10 7.77
N PRO A 113 2.88 4.78 7.21
CA PRO A 113 4.13 5.01 7.95
C PRO A 113 3.98 5.88 9.20
N TYR A 114 4.35 5.33 10.37
CA TYR A 114 4.27 6.05 11.64
C TYR A 114 5.36 7.11 11.81
N LEU A 115 6.55 6.94 11.21
CA LEU A 115 7.60 7.98 11.25
C LEU A 115 7.12 9.30 10.62
N ALA A 116 6.33 9.22 9.54
CA ALA A 116 5.80 10.40 8.88
C ALA A 116 4.82 11.17 9.76
N MET A 117 4.03 10.47 10.60
CA MET A 117 3.09 11.10 11.52
C MET A 117 3.85 11.89 12.61
N ALA A 118 4.88 11.27 13.17
CA ALA A 118 5.74 11.94 14.15
C ALA A 118 6.51 13.13 13.53
N ALA A 119 7.07 12.96 12.33
CA ALA A 119 7.84 14.01 11.66
C ALA A 119 6.99 15.21 11.23
N GLY A 120 5.79 14.97 10.69
CA GLY A 120 4.85 16.04 10.33
C GLY A 120 4.43 16.87 11.55
N ALA A 121 4.09 16.20 12.65
CA ALA A 121 3.76 16.86 13.91
C ALA A 121 4.94 17.64 14.48
N ALA A 122 6.15 17.06 14.51
CA ALA A 122 7.36 17.74 14.96
C ALA A 122 7.75 18.93 14.07
N ALA A 123 7.40 18.89 12.78
CA ALA A 123 7.57 19.99 11.85
C ALA A 123 6.54 21.12 12.05
N GLY A 124 5.47 20.88 12.82
CA GLY A 124 4.35 21.81 12.99
C GLY A 124 3.43 21.88 11.78
N VAL A 125 3.44 20.86 10.92
CA VAL A 125 2.61 20.78 9.72
C VAL A 125 1.35 19.94 10.01
N PRO A 126 0.15 20.37 9.58
CA PRO A 126 -1.04 19.54 9.65
C PRO A 126 -0.78 18.14 9.05
N THR A 127 -1.16 17.10 9.79
CA THR A 127 -0.79 15.73 9.50
C THR A 127 -2.03 14.85 9.52
N VAL A 128 -2.33 14.23 8.37
CA VAL A 128 -3.52 13.37 8.18
C VAL A 128 -3.07 11.97 7.75
N ALA A 129 -3.54 10.96 8.47
CA ALA A 129 -3.41 9.58 8.01
C ALA A 129 -4.61 9.22 7.14
N ILE A 130 -4.38 8.50 6.04
CA ILE A 130 -5.43 7.87 5.23
C ILE A 130 -5.03 6.41 5.09
N ALA A 131 -5.68 5.50 5.82
CA ALA A 131 -5.22 4.12 5.90
C ALA A 131 -6.37 3.14 6.19
N SER A 132 -6.20 1.89 5.75
CA SER A 132 -7.04 0.75 6.16
C SER A 132 -6.42 -0.04 7.32
N LEU A 133 -5.14 0.14 7.63
CA LEU A 133 -4.44 -0.55 8.71
C LEU A 133 -3.32 0.32 9.27
N SER A 134 -2.90 0.00 10.50
CA SER A 134 -1.72 0.56 11.14
C SER A 134 -0.84 -0.56 11.70
N TRP A 135 0.47 -0.34 11.71
CA TRP A 135 1.44 -1.35 12.15
C TRP A 135 1.29 -1.74 13.62
N ASP A 136 0.85 -0.85 14.51
CA ASP A 136 0.59 -1.23 15.90
C ASP A 136 -0.55 -2.24 16.04
N GLU A 137 -1.49 -2.20 15.11
CA GLU A 137 -2.64 -3.10 15.07
C GLU A 137 -2.24 -4.47 14.50
N VAL A 138 -1.39 -4.47 13.47
CA VAL A 138 -0.82 -5.68 12.87
C VAL A 138 0.15 -6.39 13.82
N LEU A 139 0.99 -5.65 14.56
CA LEU A 139 2.04 -6.22 15.41
C LEU A 139 1.54 -6.67 16.79
N ARG A 140 0.39 -6.16 17.25
CA ARG A 140 -0.12 -6.32 18.63
C ARG A 140 -0.15 -7.78 19.09
N ASP A 141 -0.71 -8.66 18.28
CA ASP A 141 -0.94 -10.06 18.64
C ASP A 141 0.33 -10.92 18.48
N HIS A 142 1.43 -10.31 18.00
CA HIS A 142 2.71 -10.95 17.76
C HIS A 142 3.81 -10.47 18.72
N VAL A 143 3.45 -9.76 19.79
CA VAL A 143 4.39 -9.40 20.86
C VAL A 143 4.70 -10.63 21.73
N ASP A 144 5.98 -10.97 21.87
CA ASP A 144 6.48 -11.96 22.82
C ASP A 144 6.63 -11.34 24.22
N SER A 145 5.89 -11.88 25.19
CA SER A 145 5.94 -11.45 26.60
C SER A 145 7.33 -11.61 27.24
N LYS A 146 8.20 -12.44 26.67
CA LYS A 146 9.60 -12.61 27.11
C LYS A 146 10.54 -11.54 26.57
N GLN A 147 10.06 -10.67 25.66
CA GLN A 147 10.86 -9.65 24.98
C GLN A 147 10.29 -8.24 25.24
N PRO A 148 10.52 -7.63 26.43
CA PRO A 148 9.91 -6.34 26.81
C PRO A 148 10.16 -5.19 25.83
N TRP A 149 11.26 -5.27 25.05
CA TRP A 149 11.59 -4.27 24.04
C TRP A 149 10.60 -4.26 22.87
N GLN A 150 9.89 -5.36 22.58
CA GLN A 150 8.85 -5.38 21.54
C GLN A 150 7.65 -4.53 21.97
N THR A 151 7.22 -4.64 23.22
CA THR A 151 6.18 -3.77 23.81
C THR A 151 6.60 -2.31 23.78
N ALA A 152 7.86 -2.00 24.13
CA ALA A 152 8.35 -0.63 24.08
C ALA A 152 8.28 -0.02 22.66
N ILE A 153 8.72 -0.78 21.65
CA ILE A 153 8.60 -0.36 20.24
C ILE A 153 7.14 -0.19 19.83
N LEU A 154 6.25 -1.10 20.22
CA LEU A 154 4.82 -1.00 19.93
C LEU A 154 4.22 0.29 20.48
N GLU A 155 4.58 0.66 21.72
CA GLU A 155 4.15 1.93 22.33
C GLU A 155 4.75 3.15 21.63
N ASP A 156 5.98 3.09 21.14
CA ASP A 156 6.57 4.17 20.33
C ASP A 156 5.82 4.35 19.00
N ILE A 157 5.46 3.25 18.33
CA ILE A 157 4.64 3.27 17.11
C ILE A 157 3.27 3.90 17.40
N ARG A 158 2.60 3.48 18.47
CA ARG A 158 1.31 4.05 18.90
C ARG A 158 1.41 5.54 19.18
N ARG A 159 2.47 5.96 19.88
CA ARG A 159 2.74 7.37 20.17
C ARG A 159 2.94 8.18 18.90
N ALA A 160 3.62 7.63 17.90
CA ALA A 160 3.84 8.29 16.62
C ALA A 160 2.52 8.46 15.84
N TYR A 161 1.68 7.42 15.73
CA TYR A 161 0.34 7.56 15.13
C TYR A 161 -0.54 8.58 15.88
N GLY A 162 -0.50 8.56 17.21
CA GLY A 162 -1.27 9.47 18.06
C GLY A 162 -0.86 10.95 17.96
N GLN A 163 0.17 11.29 17.19
CA GLN A 163 0.54 12.67 16.86
C GLN A 163 -0.15 13.21 15.60
N ALA A 164 -0.75 12.34 14.77
CA ALA A 164 -1.53 12.79 13.63
C ALA A 164 -2.77 13.57 14.08
N ASN A 165 -3.14 14.62 13.32
CA ASN A 165 -4.31 15.43 13.60
C ASN A 165 -5.62 14.66 13.33
N LEU A 166 -5.62 13.80 12.31
CA LEU A 166 -6.80 13.06 11.88
C LEU A 166 -6.41 11.76 11.17
N LEU A 167 -7.15 10.69 11.43
CA LEU A 167 -7.22 9.50 10.59
C LEU A 167 -8.49 9.56 9.73
N LEU A 168 -8.34 9.42 8.41
CA LEU A 168 -9.40 9.01 7.50
C LEU A 168 -9.29 7.49 7.33
N ARG A 169 -10.11 6.76 8.09
CA ARG A 169 -10.07 5.30 8.13
C ARG A 169 -10.85 4.73 6.96
N LEU A 170 -10.16 3.97 6.11
CA LEU A 170 -10.76 3.33 4.93
C LEU A 170 -11.62 2.14 5.34
N THR A 171 -12.70 1.92 4.59
CA THR A 171 -13.56 0.74 4.72
C THR A 171 -13.30 -0.24 3.58
N PRO A 172 -13.01 -1.53 3.84
CA PRO A 172 -12.77 -2.11 5.16
C PRO A 172 -11.44 -1.65 5.78
N GLY A 173 -11.36 -1.60 7.11
CA GLY A 173 -10.15 -1.22 7.83
C GLY A 173 -10.13 -1.66 9.30
N LEU A 174 -8.93 -1.75 9.86
CA LEU A 174 -8.69 -2.09 11.27
C LEU A 174 -9.09 -0.94 12.21
N PRO A 175 -9.34 -1.20 13.51
CA PRO A 175 -9.76 -0.16 14.46
C PRO A 175 -8.78 1.01 14.61
N MET A 176 -7.47 0.76 14.63
CA MET A 176 -6.40 1.77 14.74
C MET A 176 -6.60 2.79 15.90
N PRO A 177 -6.74 2.33 17.16
CA PRO A 177 -7.08 3.18 18.30
C PRO A 177 -5.97 4.15 18.73
N ALA A 178 -4.75 4.00 18.20
CA ALA A 178 -3.65 4.92 18.46
C ALA A 178 -3.94 6.36 17.96
N PHE A 179 -4.79 6.51 16.95
CA PHE A 179 -5.20 7.82 16.44
C PHE A 179 -6.28 8.44 17.34
N ARG A 180 -6.04 9.69 17.78
CA ARG A 180 -6.95 10.40 18.71
C ARG A 180 -8.27 10.81 18.07
N HIS A 181 -8.25 11.09 16.77
CA HIS A 181 -9.39 11.52 15.98
C HIS A 181 -9.44 10.70 14.71
N ALA A 182 -10.59 10.08 14.43
CA ALA A 182 -10.81 9.27 13.25
C ALA A 182 -12.17 9.59 12.63
N ILE A 183 -12.22 9.59 11.29
CA ILE A 183 -13.43 9.65 10.49
C ILE A 183 -13.41 8.44 9.57
N ASP A 184 -14.49 7.67 9.60
CA ASP A 184 -14.66 6.53 8.70
C ASP A 184 -15.10 7.02 7.32
N ILE A 185 -14.39 6.54 6.30
CA ILE A 185 -14.70 6.81 4.90
C ILE A 185 -14.85 5.51 4.13
N GLY A 186 -15.55 5.59 2.99
CA GLY A 186 -15.74 4.47 2.09
C GLY A 186 -14.44 3.98 1.44
N PRO A 187 -14.52 2.87 0.69
CA PRO A 187 -13.39 2.39 -0.10
C PRO A 187 -12.94 3.43 -1.11
N ILE A 188 -11.64 3.51 -1.35
CA ILE A 188 -11.05 4.29 -2.42
C ILE A 188 -10.78 3.37 -3.60
N ALA A 189 -11.36 3.68 -4.75
CA ALA A 189 -11.11 2.99 -6.00
C ALA A 189 -11.12 3.98 -7.17
N ALA A 190 -10.30 3.69 -8.18
CA ALA A 190 -10.32 4.35 -9.48
C ALA A 190 -10.43 3.27 -10.57
N PRO A 191 -11.58 2.57 -10.66
CA PRO A 191 -11.77 1.57 -11.71
C PRO A 191 -11.73 2.25 -13.08
N LEU A 192 -11.16 1.55 -14.06
CA LEU A 192 -11.22 1.95 -15.46
C LEU A 192 -12.41 1.25 -16.13
N PRO A 193 -12.85 1.72 -17.32
CA PRO A 193 -13.84 0.98 -18.09
C PRO A 193 -13.38 -0.48 -18.33
N PRO A 194 -14.29 -1.46 -18.21
CA PRO A 194 -13.95 -2.86 -18.41
C PRO A 194 -13.74 -3.19 -19.88
N ALA A 195 -12.90 -4.20 -20.13
CA ALA A 195 -12.59 -4.79 -21.43
C ALA A 195 -12.94 -6.29 -21.46
N LYS A 196 -14.00 -6.69 -20.74
CA LYS A 196 -14.38 -8.10 -20.51
C LYS A 196 -14.45 -8.93 -21.78
N ALA A 197 -15.18 -8.46 -22.80
CA ALA A 197 -15.32 -9.19 -24.07
C ALA A 197 -13.97 -9.39 -24.78
N HIS A 198 -13.16 -8.33 -24.82
CA HIS A 198 -11.85 -8.37 -25.47
C HIS A 198 -10.87 -9.32 -24.78
N ILE A 199 -10.78 -9.25 -23.44
CA ILE A 199 -9.91 -10.14 -22.65
C ILE A 199 -10.34 -11.61 -22.84
N ARG A 200 -11.65 -11.90 -22.81
CA ARG A 200 -12.16 -13.27 -22.99
C ARG A 200 -11.88 -13.79 -24.38
N GLU A 201 -12.07 -12.98 -25.41
CA GLU A 201 -11.76 -13.34 -26.80
C GLU A 201 -10.26 -13.63 -26.97
N GLN A 202 -9.39 -12.72 -26.51
CA GLN A 202 -7.93 -12.88 -26.62
C GLN A 202 -7.43 -14.16 -25.93
N LEU A 203 -7.98 -14.48 -24.76
CA LEU A 203 -7.57 -15.64 -23.97
C LEU A 203 -8.39 -16.91 -24.28
N HIS A 204 -9.31 -16.85 -25.25
CA HIS A 204 -10.19 -17.96 -25.63
C HIS A 204 -11.01 -18.53 -24.45
N ILE A 205 -11.48 -17.64 -23.56
CA ILE A 205 -12.23 -18.00 -22.36
C ILE A 205 -13.72 -18.22 -22.71
N PRO A 206 -14.30 -19.40 -22.46
CA PRO A 206 -15.71 -19.67 -22.72
C PRO A 206 -16.63 -18.79 -21.87
N ASP A 207 -17.74 -18.30 -22.41
CA ASP A 207 -18.67 -17.37 -21.71
C ASP A 207 -19.24 -17.89 -20.37
N HIS A 208 -19.29 -19.20 -20.17
CA HIS A 208 -19.79 -19.82 -18.95
C HIS A 208 -18.74 -19.99 -17.85
N ASP A 209 -17.45 -19.81 -18.15
CA ASP A 209 -16.39 -19.89 -17.15
C ASP A 209 -16.24 -18.54 -16.41
N ALA A 210 -16.08 -18.59 -15.10
CA ALA A 210 -15.71 -17.43 -14.29
C ALA A 210 -14.24 -17.08 -14.49
N LEU A 211 -13.93 -15.80 -14.68
CA LEU A 211 -12.57 -15.29 -14.75
C LEU A 211 -12.16 -14.71 -13.39
N VAL A 212 -11.11 -15.27 -12.78
CA VAL A 212 -10.63 -14.94 -11.43
C VAL A 212 -9.24 -14.31 -11.52
N LEU A 213 -9.07 -13.12 -10.96
CA LEU A 213 -7.77 -12.46 -10.84
C LEU A 213 -7.08 -12.84 -9.53
N VAL A 214 -5.88 -13.41 -9.62
CA VAL A 214 -5.02 -13.72 -8.48
C VAL A 214 -3.82 -12.76 -8.52
N ALA A 215 -3.85 -11.74 -7.68
CA ALA A 215 -2.82 -10.70 -7.62
C ALA A 215 -2.47 -10.33 -6.17
N PHE A 216 -1.16 -10.30 -5.87
CA PHE A 216 -0.63 -10.00 -4.53
C PHE A 216 0.04 -8.62 -4.44
N GLY A 217 -0.25 -7.72 -5.38
CA GLY A 217 0.09 -6.30 -5.26
C GLY A 217 1.58 -6.00 -5.06
N GLY A 218 2.47 -6.64 -5.83
CA GLY A 218 3.90 -6.36 -5.83
C GLY A 218 4.76 -7.30 -4.96
N ILE A 219 4.13 -8.20 -4.19
CA ILE A 219 4.83 -9.28 -3.48
C ILE A 219 4.71 -10.54 -4.34
N ARG A 220 5.84 -11.10 -4.77
CA ARG A 220 5.84 -12.28 -5.64
C ARG A 220 5.43 -13.53 -4.86
N PHE A 221 4.52 -14.30 -5.43
CA PHE A 221 4.26 -15.67 -5.00
C PHE A 221 5.25 -16.59 -5.71
N GLU A 222 6.00 -17.41 -4.97
CA GLU A 222 7.05 -18.25 -5.58
C GLU A 222 6.49 -19.45 -6.36
N ALA A 223 5.36 -20.04 -5.93
CA ALA A 223 4.78 -21.19 -6.61
C ALA A 223 3.27 -21.29 -6.39
N LEU A 224 2.46 -20.91 -7.39
CA LEU A 224 1.02 -21.15 -7.36
C LEU A 224 0.70 -22.64 -7.59
N PRO A 225 -0.40 -23.16 -7.03
CA PRO A 225 -0.78 -24.57 -7.19
C PRO A 225 -1.43 -24.82 -8.56
N PHE A 226 -0.66 -24.65 -9.64
CA PHE A 226 -1.16 -24.66 -11.02
C PHE A 226 -1.94 -25.92 -11.38
N ASP A 227 -1.50 -27.10 -10.94
CA ASP A 227 -2.24 -28.36 -11.18
C ASP A 227 -3.63 -28.38 -10.53
N ARG A 228 -3.78 -27.74 -9.36
CA ARG A 228 -5.09 -27.60 -8.70
C ARG A 228 -5.95 -26.54 -9.38
N MET A 229 -5.34 -25.46 -9.86
CA MET A 229 -6.05 -24.43 -10.61
C MET A 229 -6.59 -25.00 -11.94
N GLU A 230 -5.78 -25.82 -12.63
CA GLU A 230 -6.16 -26.49 -13.88
C GLU A 230 -7.28 -27.53 -13.69
N SER A 231 -7.38 -28.15 -12.51
CA SER A 231 -8.43 -29.12 -12.21
C SER A 231 -9.76 -28.50 -11.78
N MET A 232 -9.88 -27.18 -11.72
CA MET A 232 -11.12 -26.47 -11.36
C MET A 232 -11.95 -26.14 -12.62
N PRO A 233 -12.98 -26.96 -12.96
CA PRO A 233 -13.85 -26.67 -14.09
C PRO A 233 -14.69 -25.42 -13.83
N GLY A 234 -15.03 -24.69 -14.88
CA GLY A 234 -15.83 -23.47 -14.76
C GLY A 234 -15.05 -22.24 -14.29
N ILE A 235 -13.72 -22.35 -14.09
CA ILE A 235 -12.87 -21.25 -13.64
C ILE A 235 -11.67 -21.10 -14.57
N GLN A 236 -11.32 -19.85 -14.83
CA GLN A 236 -10.13 -19.38 -15.54
C GLN A 236 -9.40 -18.40 -14.63
N PHE A 237 -8.10 -18.55 -14.49
CA PHE A 237 -7.29 -17.74 -13.58
C PHE A 237 -6.39 -16.79 -14.37
N LEU A 238 -6.36 -15.53 -13.96
CA LEU A 238 -5.36 -14.54 -14.37
C LEU A 238 -4.38 -14.33 -13.23
N ILE A 239 -3.09 -14.46 -13.52
CA ILE A 239 -2.02 -14.34 -12.51
C ILE A 239 -0.96 -13.33 -12.92
N ASP A 240 -0.34 -12.68 -11.94
CA ASP A 240 0.89 -11.92 -12.16
C ASP A 240 2.11 -12.86 -12.15
N GLY A 241 2.69 -13.13 -13.32
CA GLY A 241 3.88 -13.96 -13.46
C GLY A 241 3.81 -15.00 -14.58
N PRO A 242 4.88 -15.79 -14.78
CA PRO A 242 4.93 -16.82 -15.82
C PRO A 242 3.97 -17.97 -15.52
N VAL A 243 3.35 -18.51 -16.57
CA VAL A 243 2.49 -19.70 -16.50
C VAL A 243 3.16 -20.85 -17.23
N PRO A 244 3.24 -22.07 -16.65
CA PRO A 244 3.79 -23.22 -17.34
C PRO A 244 2.89 -23.63 -18.54
N PRO A 245 3.46 -23.93 -19.73
CA PRO A 245 2.70 -24.09 -20.99
C PRO A 245 1.60 -25.16 -21.00
N GLN A 246 1.64 -26.13 -20.08
CA GLN A 246 0.66 -27.22 -20.01
C GLN A 246 -0.70 -26.81 -19.45
N HIS A 247 -0.79 -25.66 -18.75
CA HIS A 247 -2.02 -25.21 -18.11
C HIS A 247 -2.83 -24.35 -19.07
N ARG A 248 -4.10 -24.72 -19.28
CA ARG A 248 -5.03 -24.05 -20.20
C ARG A 248 -6.00 -23.13 -19.48
N ARG A 249 -6.17 -23.32 -18.16
CA ARG A 249 -7.06 -22.52 -17.31
C ARG A 249 -6.34 -21.42 -16.56
N VAL A 250 -5.05 -21.25 -16.77
CA VAL A 250 -4.23 -20.26 -16.09
C VAL A 250 -3.56 -19.39 -17.15
N HIS A 251 -3.69 -18.07 -17.00
CA HIS A 251 -3.26 -17.07 -17.96
C HIS A 251 -2.38 -16.06 -17.26
N SER A 252 -1.33 -15.60 -17.96
CA SER A 252 -0.43 -14.57 -17.43
C SER A 252 -0.97 -13.18 -17.76
N LEU A 253 -0.97 -12.26 -16.79
CA LEU A 253 -1.24 -10.85 -17.04
C LEU A 253 -0.28 -10.22 -18.07
N ALA A 254 0.92 -10.78 -18.23
CA ALA A 254 1.91 -10.27 -19.17
C ALA A 254 1.51 -10.44 -20.65
N THR A 255 0.50 -11.27 -20.95
CA THR A 255 -0.02 -11.42 -22.32
C THR A 255 -1.06 -10.36 -22.67
N LEU A 256 -1.56 -9.62 -21.67
CA LEU A 256 -2.58 -8.60 -21.84
C LEU A 256 -1.95 -7.21 -22.00
N SER A 257 -2.57 -6.36 -22.83
CA SER A 257 -2.13 -4.98 -23.05
C SER A 257 -2.84 -3.98 -22.13
N GLU A 258 -3.92 -4.43 -21.49
CA GLU A 258 -4.77 -3.66 -20.61
C GLU A 258 -4.04 -3.24 -19.35
N ARG A 259 -4.36 -2.05 -18.86
CA ARG A 259 -3.92 -1.63 -17.53
C ARG A 259 -4.57 -2.51 -16.47
N PHE A 260 -3.84 -2.75 -15.38
CA PHE A 260 -4.32 -3.55 -14.25
C PHE A 260 -5.73 -3.16 -13.76
N SER A 261 -6.05 -1.87 -13.67
CA SER A 261 -7.39 -1.40 -13.23
C SER A 261 -8.51 -1.72 -14.23
N THR A 262 -8.21 -1.84 -15.53
CA THR A 262 -9.16 -2.32 -16.54
C THR A 262 -9.37 -3.83 -16.35
N ILE A 263 -8.29 -4.58 -16.14
CA ILE A 263 -8.36 -6.03 -15.89
C ILE A 263 -9.17 -6.31 -14.63
N LEU A 264 -8.90 -5.60 -13.53
CA LEU A 264 -9.64 -5.69 -12.27
C LEU A 264 -11.14 -5.45 -12.45
N SER A 265 -11.53 -4.51 -13.32
CA SER A 265 -12.94 -4.26 -13.63
C SER A 265 -13.57 -5.28 -14.60
N SER A 266 -12.76 -6.15 -15.20
CA SER A 266 -13.18 -7.09 -16.26
C SER A 266 -13.31 -8.53 -15.80
N VAL A 267 -12.81 -8.85 -14.60
CA VAL A 267 -12.89 -10.18 -13.99
C VAL A 267 -14.16 -10.34 -13.16
N ASP A 268 -14.53 -11.59 -12.91
CA ASP A 268 -15.71 -11.95 -12.11
C ASP A 268 -15.37 -12.00 -10.60
N VAL A 269 -14.11 -12.30 -10.26
CA VAL A 269 -13.55 -12.37 -8.89
C VAL A 269 -12.15 -11.78 -8.83
#